data_AF-A0A2Z2MW03-F1
#
_entry.id   AF-A0A2Z2MW03-F1
#
_cell.length_a   1.000
_cell.length_b   1.000
_cell.length_c   1.000
_cell.angle_alpha   90.00
_cell.angle_beta   90.00
_cell.angle_gamma   90.00
#
_symmetry.space_group_name_H-M   'P 1'
#
loop_
_entity.id
_entity.type
_entity.pdbx_description
1 polymer ?
#
loop_
_entity_poly.entity_id
_entity_poly.type
_entity_poly.pdbx_seq_one_letter_code
_entity_poly.pdbx_strand_id
1 'polypeptide(L)'
;MNDELKTVIPVIIILILIVQLVHLNLEIDGLKKDVERLKKQQEQCSLIIWSEYGRDIGAAIGYLQKTRPDIMKELGNASLTVESISTWSFEASYDPREGVFWVWRDIHGWAERDIVYVQITAYYPNSTRVRDFPWIRYRVNHTTGEVIGVSSETAQMTVMRAYYRLYRNLTALLGIPSNNTPRACGNYVAILPENGSWFDFEIECASSENISLCWFIIGEVDEKTGMLKRLEVTKPFKGGCEEEDELRTLDIIEKVAPFNATAQEIKQSILNMTGGLMFNLTFPSP
;
A
#
# COMPACT_ATOMS: atom_id res chain seq x y z
N MET A 1 -39.15 -32.50 51.10
CA MET A 1 -38.44 -31.20 51.06
C MET A 1 -39.18 -30.26 52.00
N ASN A 2 -38.50 -29.75 53.03
CA ASN A 2 -39.11 -28.95 54.10
C ASN A 2 -39.74 -27.67 53.49
N ASP A 3 -40.95 -27.27 53.88
CA ASP A 3 -41.64 -26.13 53.25
C ASP A 3 -40.91 -24.79 53.49
N GLU A 4 -40.08 -24.71 54.53
CA GLU A 4 -39.13 -23.60 54.75
C GLU A 4 -38.05 -23.54 53.64
N LEU A 5 -37.52 -24.69 53.21
CA LEU A 5 -36.51 -24.77 52.15
C LEU A 5 -37.07 -24.31 50.79
N LYS A 6 -38.34 -24.61 50.49
CA LYS A 6 -39.02 -24.11 49.28
C LYS A 6 -39.14 -22.59 49.24
N THR A 7 -39.22 -21.96 50.41
CA THR A 7 -39.40 -20.50 50.53
C THR A 7 -38.05 -19.78 50.52
N VAL A 8 -37.01 -20.39 51.11
CA VAL A 8 -35.67 -19.80 51.24
C VAL A 8 -34.84 -19.92 49.96
N ILE A 9 -34.95 -21.03 49.22
CA ILE A 9 -34.16 -21.25 47.99
C ILE A 9 -34.37 -20.14 46.93
N PRO A 10 -35.60 -19.73 46.58
CA PRO A 10 -35.82 -18.65 45.61
C PRO A 10 -35.19 -17.32 46.05
N VAL A 11 -35.24 -17.00 47.34
CA VAL A 11 -34.65 -15.77 47.90
C VAL A 11 -33.12 -15.80 47.76
N ILE A 12 -32.49 -16.93 48.07
CA ILE A 12 -31.04 -17.11 47.90
C ILE A 12 -30.65 -17.01 46.42
N ILE A 13 -31.40 -17.63 45.52
CA ILE A 13 -31.14 -17.54 44.06
C ILE A 13 -31.25 -16.09 43.58
N ILE A 14 -32.30 -15.36 43.96
CA ILE A 14 -32.48 -13.95 43.61
C ILE A 14 -31.30 -13.11 44.13
N LEU A 15 -30.86 -13.37 45.36
CA LEU A 15 -29.76 -12.63 45.97
C LEU A 15 -28.42 -12.90 45.26
N ILE A 16 -28.14 -14.14 44.88
CA ILE A 16 -26.97 -14.50 44.06
C ILE A 16 -27.03 -13.78 42.69
N LEU A 17 -28.19 -13.78 42.03
CA LEU A 17 -28.37 -13.11 40.74
C LEU A 17 -28.17 -11.59 40.84
N ILE A 18 -28.68 -10.95 41.90
CA ILE A 18 -28.47 -9.52 42.14
C ILE A 18 -26.98 -9.22 42.37
N VAL A 19 -26.28 -10.03 43.18
CA VAL A 19 -24.84 -9.85 43.42
C VAL A 19 -24.05 -10.00 42.12
N GLN A 20 -24.36 -11.01 41.29
CA GLN A 20 -23.72 -11.16 39.97
C GLN A 20 -23.99 -9.98 39.05
N LEU A 21 -25.22 -9.45 39.03
CA LEU A 21 -25.60 -8.31 38.19
C LEU A 21 -24.90 -7.02 38.64
N VAL A 22 -24.75 -6.80 39.96
CA VAL A 22 -23.97 -5.69 40.51
C VAL A 22 -22.49 -5.83 40.15
N HIS A 23 -21.91 -7.02 40.27
CA HIS A 23 -20.51 -7.27 39.90
C HIS A 23 -20.25 -6.98 38.42
N LEU A 24 -21.10 -7.49 37.52
CA LEU A 24 -21.01 -7.22 36.09
C LEU A 24 -21.15 -5.73 35.77
N ASN A 25 -22.06 -5.01 36.43
CA ASN A 25 -22.18 -3.57 36.24
C ASN A 25 -20.92 -2.81 36.66
N LEU A 26 -20.27 -3.20 37.76
CA LEU A 26 -19.00 -2.60 38.19
C LEU A 26 -17.87 -2.87 37.19
N GLU A 27 -17.79 -4.10 36.64
CA GLU A 27 -16.83 -4.42 35.58
C GLU A 27 -17.11 -3.61 34.31
N ILE A 28 -18.36 -3.50 33.89
CA ILE A 28 -18.79 -2.70 32.73
C ILE A 28 -18.42 -1.23 32.94
N ASP A 29 -18.68 -0.66 34.12
CA ASP A 29 -18.33 0.73 34.40
C ASP A 29 -16.82 0.95 34.50
N GLY A 30 -16.07 -0.06 34.97
CA GLY A 30 -14.61 -0.09 34.88
C GLY A 30 -14.12 -0.05 33.44
N LEU A 31 -14.65 -0.94 32.59
CA LEU A 31 -14.34 -1.00 31.16
C LEU A 31 -14.69 0.30 30.43
N LYS A 32 -15.83 0.93 30.74
CA LYS A 32 -16.19 2.25 30.18
C LYS A 32 -15.15 3.31 30.51
N LYS A 33 -14.70 3.38 31.77
CA LYS A 33 -13.65 4.33 32.19
C LYS A 33 -12.33 4.06 31.48
N ASP A 34 -11.96 2.79 31.30
CA ASP A 34 -10.77 2.42 30.56
C ASP A 34 -10.86 2.82 29.09
N VAL A 35 -12.02 2.60 28.45
CA VAL A 35 -12.27 3.05 27.07
C VAL A 35 -12.17 4.58 26.96
N GLU A 36 -12.77 5.33 27.88
CA GLU A 36 -12.65 6.80 27.89
C GLU A 36 -11.20 7.27 28.07
N ARG A 37 -10.43 6.60 28.94
CA ARG A 37 -9.01 6.88 29.13
C ARG A 37 -8.21 6.60 27.86
N LEU A 38 -8.45 5.46 27.20
CA LEU A 38 -7.79 5.09 25.96
C LEU A 38 -8.11 6.08 24.82
N LYS A 39 -9.37 6.52 24.71
CA LYS A 39 -9.76 7.56 23.75
C LYS A 39 -9.00 8.87 23.98
N LYS A 40 -8.90 9.32 25.23
CA LYS A 40 -8.10 10.52 25.57
C LYS A 40 -6.62 10.34 25.24
N GLN A 41 -6.06 9.16 25.47
CA GLN A 41 -4.67 8.86 25.09
C GLN A 41 -4.49 8.89 23.57
N GLN A 42 -5.44 8.35 22.81
CA GLN A 42 -5.42 8.39 21.35
C GLN A 42 -5.50 9.83 20.81
N GLU A 43 -6.38 10.67 21.38
CA GLU A 43 -6.46 12.09 21.05
C GLU A 43 -5.13 12.80 21.32
N GLN A 44 -4.51 12.53 22.48
CA GLN A 44 -3.20 13.09 22.83
C GLN A 44 -2.09 12.63 21.87
N CYS A 45 -2.03 11.34 21.54
CA CYS A 45 -1.08 10.83 20.54
C CYS A 45 -1.29 11.50 19.18
N SER A 46 -2.55 11.72 18.79
CA SER A 46 -2.88 12.38 17.53
C SER A 46 -2.40 13.84 17.52
N LEU A 47 -2.56 14.56 18.63
CA LEU A 47 -2.05 15.93 18.79
C LEU A 47 -0.52 15.98 18.71
N ILE A 48 0.17 15.02 19.32
CA ILE A 48 1.63 14.92 19.22
C ILE A 48 2.04 14.67 17.77
N ILE A 49 1.39 13.74 17.07
CA ILE A 49 1.69 13.47 15.66
C ILE A 49 1.48 14.72 14.81
N TRP A 50 0.37 15.43 14.98
CA TRP A 50 0.15 16.69 14.25
C TRP A 50 1.16 17.77 14.59
N SER A 51 1.58 17.87 15.86
CA SER A 51 2.59 18.83 16.30
C SER A 51 3.96 18.53 15.67
N GLU A 52 4.37 17.27 15.65
CA GLU A 52 5.69 16.84 15.17
C GLU A 52 5.76 16.72 13.64
N TYR A 53 4.75 16.10 13.02
CA TYR A 53 4.76 15.72 11.60
C TYR A 53 3.80 16.54 10.73
N GLY A 54 3.01 17.46 11.31
CA GLY A 54 2.06 18.29 10.57
C GLY A 54 2.74 19.14 9.49
N ARG A 55 3.99 19.56 9.71
CA ARG A 55 4.81 20.25 8.70
C ARG A 55 5.09 19.34 7.50
N ASP A 56 5.48 18.09 7.74
CA ASP A 56 5.82 17.15 6.67
C ASP A 56 4.59 16.76 5.85
N ILE A 57 3.46 16.57 6.55
CA ILE A 57 2.15 16.36 5.91
C ILE A 57 1.78 17.56 5.03
N GLY A 58 1.92 18.78 5.54
CA GLY A 58 1.68 20.00 4.79
C GLY A 58 2.61 20.15 3.58
N ALA A 59 3.89 19.80 3.73
CA ALA A 59 4.87 19.83 2.65
C ALA A 59 4.51 18.84 1.53
N ALA A 60 4.14 17.60 1.88
CA ALA A 60 3.70 16.59 0.92
C ALA A 60 2.44 17.03 0.15
N ILE A 61 1.42 17.54 0.86
CA ILE A 61 0.18 18.06 0.25
C ILE A 61 0.47 19.22 -0.70
N GLY A 62 1.26 20.21 -0.25
CA GLY A 62 1.63 21.36 -1.07
C GLY A 62 2.46 20.95 -2.29
N TYR A 63 3.34 19.97 -2.14
CA TYR A 63 4.15 19.44 -3.23
C TYR A 63 3.28 18.72 -4.28
N LEU A 64 2.31 17.90 -3.85
CA LEU A 64 1.34 17.28 -4.75
C LEU A 64 0.56 18.33 -5.55
N GLN A 65 0.02 19.35 -4.87
CA GLN A 65 -0.71 20.44 -5.52
C GLN A 65 0.13 21.16 -6.58
N LYS A 66 1.42 21.36 -6.30
CA LYS A 66 2.37 22.03 -7.21
C LYS A 66 2.75 21.15 -8.41
N THR A 67 2.97 19.86 -8.19
CA THR A 67 3.57 18.96 -9.19
C THR A 67 2.57 18.14 -9.98
N ARG A 68 1.33 18.00 -9.49
CA ARG A 68 0.26 17.21 -10.12
C ARG A 68 -1.01 18.03 -10.35
N PRO A 69 -0.95 19.07 -11.20
CA PRO A 69 -2.12 19.87 -11.54
C PRO A 69 -3.20 19.05 -12.27
N ASP A 70 -2.83 17.94 -12.89
CA ASP A 70 -3.75 16.95 -13.47
C ASP A 70 -4.69 16.37 -12.40
N ILE A 71 -4.14 15.92 -11.26
CA ILE A 71 -4.94 15.42 -10.13
C ILE A 71 -5.80 16.54 -9.56
N MET A 72 -5.24 17.75 -9.40
CA MET A 72 -5.98 18.86 -8.79
C MET A 72 -7.22 19.26 -9.59
N LYS A 73 -7.17 19.13 -10.93
CA LYS A 73 -8.34 19.38 -11.79
C LYS A 73 -9.46 18.35 -11.56
N GLU A 74 -9.10 17.09 -11.32
CA GLU A 74 -10.07 16.00 -11.11
C GLU A 74 -10.69 16.01 -9.72
N LEU A 75 -9.99 16.57 -8.71
CA LEU A 75 -10.47 16.59 -7.33
C LEU A 75 -11.72 17.45 -7.11
N GLY A 76 -11.96 18.47 -7.94
CA GLY A 76 -13.13 19.34 -7.82
C GLY A 76 -13.22 19.99 -6.43
N ASN A 77 -14.24 19.64 -5.64
CA ASN A 77 -14.45 20.13 -4.28
C ASN A 77 -13.93 19.21 -3.16
N ALA A 78 -13.19 18.15 -3.51
CA ALA A 78 -12.55 17.29 -2.53
C ALA A 78 -11.34 17.97 -1.88
N SER A 79 -11.08 17.63 -0.62
CA SER A 79 -9.93 18.12 0.13
C SER A 79 -8.88 17.02 0.25
N LEU A 80 -7.61 17.40 0.07
CA LEU A 80 -6.47 16.54 0.36
C LEU A 80 -6.27 16.41 1.86
N THR A 81 -5.88 15.21 2.29
CA THR A 81 -5.48 14.92 3.68
C THR A 81 -4.45 13.79 3.69
N VAL A 82 -3.91 13.49 4.85
CA VAL A 82 -3.04 12.34 5.08
C VAL A 82 -3.89 11.08 5.27
N GLU A 83 -3.46 9.97 4.66
CA GLU A 83 -3.99 8.63 4.92
C GLU A 83 -3.16 7.94 5.99
N SER A 84 -1.84 7.98 5.81
CA SER A 84 -0.91 7.42 6.77
C SER A 84 0.44 8.13 6.76
N ILE A 85 1.16 7.99 7.86
CA ILE A 85 2.56 8.33 8.00
C ILE A 85 3.36 7.09 8.40
N SER A 86 4.54 6.90 7.81
CA SER A 86 5.50 5.89 8.25
C SER A 86 6.84 6.56 8.57
N THR A 87 7.42 6.21 9.70
CA THR A 87 8.72 6.71 10.18
C THR A 87 9.61 5.52 10.52
N TRP A 88 10.88 5.77 10.87
CA TRP A 88 11.81 4.72 11.28
C TRP A 88 11.38 3.94 12.54
N SER A 89 10.39 4.42 13.31
CA SER A 89 10.02 3.84 14.61
C SER A 89 8.55 3.47 14.77
N PHE A 90 7.68 4.03 13.93
CA PHE A 90 6.24 3.80 13.99
C PHE A 90 5.60 4.11 12.65
N GLU A 91 4.41 3.56 12.46
CA GLU A 91 3.47 4.02 11.44
C GLU A 91 2.15 4.44 12.09
N ALA A 92 1.43 5.31 11.41
CA ALA A 92 0.12 5.75 11.86
C ALA A 92 -0.84 5.99 10.70
N SER A 93 -2.07 5.51 10.82
CA SER A 93 -3.17 5.79 9.89
C SER A 93 -4.08 6.86 10.46
N TYR A 94 -4.45 7.85 9.64
CA TYR A 94 -5.36 8.91 10.03
C TYR A 94 -6.78 8.56 9.65
N ASP A 95 -7.71 8.64 10.62
CA ASP A 95 -9.13 8.62 10.34
C ASP A 95 -9.66 10.07 10.29
N PRO A 96 -9.99 10.61 9.10
CA PRO A 96 -10.51 11.98 8.98
C PRO A 96 -11.92 12.14 9.53
N ARG A 97 -12.67 11.07 9.80
CA ARG A 97 -14.01 11.13 10.40
C ARG A 97 -13.91 11.30 11.91
N GLU A 98 -12.99 10.57 12.53
CA GLU A 98 -12.76 10.64 13.98
C GLU A 98 -11.74 11.72 14.35
N GLY A 99 -10.92 12.18 13.40
CA GLY A 99 -9.89 13.18 13.61
C GLY A 99 -8.67 12.67 14.36
N VAL A 100 -8.47 11.35 14.40
CA VAL A 100 -7.42 10.69 15.20
C VAL A 100 -6.49 9.83 14.35
N PHE A 101 -5.28 9.64 14.85
CA PHE A 101 -4.33 8.66 14.34
C PHE A 101 -4.44 7.34 15.12
N TRP A 102 -4.44 6.25 14.37
CA TRP A 102 -4.21 4.90 14.87
C TRP A 102 -2.73 4.61 14.70
N VAL A 103 -2.02 4.34 15.79
CA VAL A 103 -0.55 4.23 15.80
C VAL A 103 -0.15 2.80 16.11
N TRP A 104 0.80 2.27 15.35
CA TRP A 104 1.45 1.00 15.67
C TRP A 104 2.97 1.16 15.60
N ARG A 105 3.65 0.48 16.52
CA ARG A 105 5.11 0.47 16.54
C ARG A 105 5.62 -0.34 15.37
N ASP A 106 6.58 0.22 14.65
CA ASP A 106 7.24 -0.48 13.56
C ASP A 106 8.62 -0.96 14.02
N ILE A 107 8.67 -2.20 14.51
CA ILE A 107 9.91 -2.83 14.97
C ILE A 107 10.80 -3.32 13.82
N HIS A 108 10.29 -3.30 12.59
CA HIS A 108 10.98 -3.74 11.38
C HIS A 108 11.03 -2.62 10.34
N GLY A 109 10.88 -1.37 10.78
CA GLY A 109 10.72 -0.21 9.92
C GLY A 109 11.84 -0.09 8.89
N TRP A 110 11.41 -0.02 7.63
CA TRP A 110 12.27 0.18 6.45
C TRP A 110 12.53 1.68 6.20
N ALA A 111 11.83 2.55 6.91
CA ALA A 111 11.98 3.99 6.79
C ALA A 111 13.32 4.46 7.40
N GLU A 112 14.03 5.29 6.62
CA GLU A 112 15.27 5.92 7.05
C GLU A 112 15.03 6.88 8.23
N ARG A 113 16.02 7.04 9.12
CA ARG A 113 15.87 7.75 10.41
C ARG A 113 15.32 9.18 10.29
N ASP A 114 15.67 9.88 9.22
CA ASP A 114 15.27 11.29 8.99
C ASP A 114 14.25 11.44 7.85
N ILE A 115 13.66 10.34 7.37
CA ILE A 115 12.66 10.34 6.31
C ILE A 115 11.30 9.96 6.87
N VAL A 116 10.32 10.82 6.64
CA VAL A 116 8.92 10.56 6.93
C VAL A 116 8.22 10.28 5.61
N TYR A 117 7.59 9.11 5.54
CA TYR A 117 6.78 8.73 4.40
C TYR A 117 5.35 9.19 4.66
N VAL A 118 4.84 10.09 3.82
CA VAL A 118 3.48 10.63 3.95
C VAL A 118 2.63 10.13 2.79
N GLN A 119 1.65 9.28 3.08
CA GLN A 119 0.66 8.86 2.10
C GLN A 119 -0.50 9.84 2.07
N ILE A 120 -0.79 10.39 0.89
CA ILE A 120 -1.86 11.37 0.68
C ILE A 120 -3.11 10.65 0.19
N THR A 121 -4.26 11.17 0.59
CA THR A 121 -5.58 10.77 0.10
C THR A 121 -6.49 11.99 -0.04
N ALA A 122 -7.70 11.78 -0.54
CA ALA A 122 -8.68 12.82 -0.73
C ALA A 122 -10.08 12.38 -0.30
N TYR A 123 -10.82 13.32 0.29
CA TYR A 123 -12.20 13.12 0.72
C TYR A 123 -13.09 14.24 0.22
N TYR A 124 -14.31 13.89 -0.21
CA TYR A 124 -15.36 14.88 -0.45
C TYR A 124 -15.85 15.48 0.89
N PRO A 125 -16.52 16.64 0.88
CA PRO A 125 -17.04 17.28 2.10
C PRO A 125 -18.00 16.41 2.93
N ASN A 126 -18.57 15.34 2.36
CA ASN A 126 -19.40 14.36 3.04
C ASN A 126 -18.61 13.19 3.67
N SER A 127 -17.28 13.32 3.81
CA SER A 127 -16.37 12.31 4.35
C SER A 127 -16.35 10.97 3.58
N THR A 128 -16.68 11.02 2.28
CA THR A 128 -16.49 9.90 1.35
C THR A 128 -15.15 10.02 0.66
N ARG A 129 -14.35 8.94 0.70
CA ARG A 129 -13.04 8.86 0.03
C ARG A 129 -13.22 8.94 -1.49
N VAL A 130 -12.33 9.66 -2.17
CA VAL A 130 -12.28 9.69 -3.64
C VAL A 130 -11.78 8.32 -4.13
N ARG A 131 -12.68 7.54 -4.76
CA ARG A 131 -12.47 6.12 -5.09
C ARG A 131 -11.24 5.84 -5.95
N ASP A 132 -10.94 6.72 -6.91
CA ASP A 132 -9.88 6.53 -7.89
C ASP A 132 -8.64 7.39 -7.65
N PHE A 133 -8.56 8.03 -6.47
CA PHE A 133 -7.41 8.84 -6.09
C PHE A 133 -6.13 7.99 -6.15
N PRO A 134 -5.09 8.46 -6.85
CA PRO A 134 -3.86 7.68 -7.01
C PRO A 134 -3.20 7.45 -5.65
N TRP A 135 -2.65 6.25 -5.49
CA TRP A 135 -1.84 5.91 -4.32
C TRP A 135 -0.52 6.67 -4.43
N ILE A 136 -0.31 7.70 -3.61
CA ILE A 136 0.89 8.55 -3.65
C ILE A 136 1.41 8.70 -2.23
N ARG A 137 2.63 8.21 -2.02
CA ARG A 137 3.37 8.32 -0.77
C ARG A 137 4.67 9.07 -1.03
N TYR A 138 4.82 10.22 -0.40
CA TYR A 138 5.99 11.08 -0.53
C TYR A 138 7.03 10.78 0.54
N ARG A 139 8.30 10.84 0.17
CA ARG A 139 9.45 10.86 1.06
C ARG A 139 9.75 12.31 1.42
N VAL A 140 9.58 12.66 2.69
CA VAL A 140 9.85 14.00 3.22
C VAL A 140 11.04 13.92 4.16
N ASN A 141 12.03 14.78 3.96
CA ASN A 141 13.13 14.91 4.89
C ASN A 141 12.63 15.65 6.13
N HIS A 142 12.52 14.95 7.26
CA HIS A 142 11.95 15.47 8.49
C HIS A 142 12.78 16.63 9.06
N THR A 143 14.09 16.67 8.84
CA THR A 143 14.92 17.77 9.36
C THR A 143 14.64 19.08 8.62
N THR A 144 14.58 19.02 7.29
CA THR A 144 14.48 20.20 6.40
C THR A 144 13.04 20.57 6.05
N GLY A 145 12.11 19.61 6.11
CA GLY A 145 10.75 19.76 5.60
C GLY A 145 10.65 19.70 4.08
N GLU A 146 11.73 19.30 3.38
CA GLU A 146 11.75 19.21 1.92
C GLU A 146 11.23 17.85 1.43
N VAL A 147 10.37 17.88 0.41
CA VAL A 147 9.92 16.68 -0.29
C VAL A 147 10.99 16.23 -1.26
N ILE A 148 11.54 15.03 -1.03
CA ILE A 148 12.60 14.43 -1.85
C ILE A 148 12.02 13.90 -3.16
N GLY A 149 10.88 13.22 -3.06
CA GLY A 149 10.21 12.54 -4.17
C GLY A 149 9.17 11.56 -3.67
N VAL A 150 8.67 10.72 -4.55
CA VAL A 150 7.76 9.62 -4.20
C VAL A 150 8.53 8.40 -3.71
N SER A 151 7.86 7.54 -2.93
CA SER A 151 8.41 6.24 -2.52
C SER A 151 8.51 5.25 -3.68
N SER A 152 9.35 4.24 -3.53
CA SER A 152 9.41 3.07 -4.43
C SER A 152 8.04 2.41 -4.57
N GLU A 153 7.30 2.23 -3.47
CA GLU A 153 5.94 1.69 -3.49
C GLU A 153 5.00 2.51 -4.38
N THR A 154 5.17 3.84 -4.46
CA THR A 154 4.35 4.70 -5.33
C THR A 154 4.63 4.40 -6.79
N ALA A 155 5.92 4.21 -7.12
CA ALA A 155 6.33 3.85 -8.46
C ALA A 155 5.83 2.46 -8.86
N GLN A 156 6.02 1.45 -8.00
CA GLN A 156 5.51 0.10 -8.24
C GLN A 156 3.99 0.09 -8.46
N MET A 157 3.22 0.72 -7.56
CA MET A 157 1.77 0.81 -7.68
C MET A 157 1.32 1.54 -8.95
N THR A 158 2.08 2.56 -9.38
CA THR A 158 1.81 3.29 -10.62
C THR A 158 2.01 2.41 -11.85
N VAL A 159 3.10 1.65 -11.89
CA VAL A 159 3.44 0.72 -12.96
C VAL A 159 2.39 -0.38 -13.05
N MET A 160 2.08 -1.02 -11.92
CA MET A 160 1.11 -2.11 -11.88
C MET A 160 -0.31 -1.66 -12.20
N ARG A 161 -0.74 -0.48 -11.75
CA ARG A 161 -2.04 0.10 -12.16
C ARG A 161 -2.13 0.29 -13.67
N ALA A 162 -1.05 0.72 -14.33
CA ALA A 162 -1.03 0.88 -15.77
C ALA A 162 -0.99 -0.47 -16.49
N TYR A 163 -0.18 -1.40 -16.02
CA TYR A 163 -0.09 -2.76 -16.55
C TYR A 163 -1.42 -3.51 -16.48
N TYR A 164 -2.13 -3.48 -15.34
CA TYR A 164 -3.41 -4.17 -15.20
C TYR A 164 -4.50 -3.68 -16.16
N ARG A 165 -4.41 -2.43 -16.64
CA ARG A 165 -5.30 -1.93 -17.71
C ARG A 165 -5.05 -2.62 -19.06
N LEU A 166 -3.83 -3.11 -19.28
CA LEU A 166 -3.41 -3.79 -20.50
C LEU A 166 -3.50 -5.32 -20.38
N TYR A 167 -3.46 -5.84 -19.16
CA TYR A 167 -3.35 -7.28 -18.87
C TYR A 167 -4.33 -8.15 -19.69
N ARG A 168 -5.61 -7.77 -19.75
CA ARG A 168 -6.62 -8.53 -20.52
C ARG A 168 -6.32 -8.59 -22.01
N ASN A 169 -5.85 -7.48 -22.60
CA ASN A 169 -5.50 -7.45 -24.01
C ASN A 169 -4.22 -8.25 -24.27
N LEU A 170 -3.26 -8.18 -23.34
CA LEU A 170 -2.02 -8.94 -23.42
C LEU A 170 -2.28 -10.44 -23.36
N THR A 171 -3.01 -10.93 -22.36
CA THR A 171 -3.31 -12.36 -22.24
C THR A 171 -4.13 -12.89 -23.42
N ALA A 172 -5.06 -12.09 -23.94
CA ALA A 172 -5.79 -12.42 -25.17
C ALA A 172 -4.87 -12.54 -26.39
N LEU A 173 -3.91 -11.63 -26.56
CA LEU A 173 -2.91 -11.70 -27.64
C LEU A 173 -1.97 -12.90 -27.52
N LEU A 174 -1.70 -13.34 -26.29
CA LEU A 174 -0.92 -14.55 -26.00
C LEU A 174 -1.73 -15.84 -26.12
N GLY A 175 -3.02 -15.76 -26.48
CA GLY A 175 -3.90 -16.92 -26.61
C GLY A 175 -4.29 -17.55 -25.28
N ILE A 176 -4.10 -16.83 -24.16
CA ILE A 176 -4.49 -17.29 -22.82
C ILE A 176 -5.95 -16.85 -22.58
N PRO A 177 -6.91 -17.79 -22.50
CA PRO A 177 -8.32 -17.45 -22.41
C PRO A 177 -8.65 -16.70 -21.11
N SER A 178 -9.36 -15.58 -21.22
CA SER A 178 -9.80 -14.76 -20.06
C SER A 178 -10.89 -15.40 -19.19
N ASN A 179 -11.50 -16.50 -19.67
CA ASN A 179 -12.75 -17.05 -19.11
C ASN A 179 -12.53 -18.18 -18.11
N ASN A 180 -11.34 -18.78 -18.10
CA ASN A 180 -10.91 -19.67 -17.02
C ASN A 180 -10.08 -18.81 -16.08
N THR A 181 -10.30 -18.89 -14.76
CA THR A 181 -9.48 -18.19 -13.76
C THR A 181 -8.01 -18.52 -14.05
N PRO A 182 -7.23 -17.64 -14.69
CA PRO A 182 -5.87 -18.00 -15.08
C PRO A 182 -5.12 -18.23 -13.78
N ARG A 183 -4.30 -19.29 -13.71
CA ARG A 183 -3.28 -19.32 -12.67
C ARG A 183 -2.30 -18.23 -13.04
N ALA A 184 -2.39 -17.11 -12.34
CA ALA A 184 -1.50 -15.97 -12.49
C ALA A 184 -0.67 -15.86 -11.22
N CYS A 185 0.62 -15.61 -11.41
CA CYS A 185 1.58 -15.40 -10.36
C CYS A 185 2.57 -14.37 -10.86
N GLY A 186 3.08 -13.56 -9.94
CA GLY A 186 4.05 -12.54 -10.24
C GLY A 186 5.08 -12.47 -9.14
N ASN A 187 6.29 -12.07 -9.49
CA ASN A 187 7.34 -11.82 -8.54
C ASN A 187 7.96 -10.45 -8.80
N TYR A 188 8.25 -9.75 -7.72
CA TYR A 188 9.06 -8.55 -7.75
C TYR A 188 10.51 -8.94 -8.11
N VAL A 189 11.11 -8.20 -9.06
CA VAL A 189 12.50 -8.39 -9.47
C VAL A 189 13.38 -7.35 -8.78
N ALA A 190 13.10 -6.07 -9.03
CA ALA A 190 13.87 -4.95 -8.48
C ALA A 190 13.12 -3.63 -8.66
N ILE A 191 13.34 -2.67 -7.77
CA ILE A 191 13.00 -1.26 -7.93
C ILE A 191 14.19 -0.38 -7.56
N LEU A 192 14.66 0.40 -8.51
CA LEU A 192 15.92 1.14 -8.38
C LEU A 192 15.73 2.61 -8.75
N PRO A 193 16.25 3.55 -7.96
CA PRO A 193 16.31 4.95 -8.36
C PRO A 193 17.50 5.15 -9.30
N GLU A 194 17.27 5.70 -10.49
CA GLU A 194 18.32 6.03 -11.45
C GLU A 194 17.94 7.29 -12.26
N ASN A 195 18.86 8.26 -12.35
CA ASN A 195 18.68 9.48 -13.16
C ASN A 195 17.38 10.25 -12.89
N GLY A 196 16.94 10.34 -11.63
CA GLY A 196 15.72 11.05 -11.22
C GLY A 196 14.43 10.32 -11.59
N SER A 197 14.50 9.00 -11.80
CA SER A 197 13.35 8.13 -12.04
C SER A 197 13.47 6.86 -11.21
N TRP A 198 12.34 6.29 -10.84
CA TRP A 198 12.25 4.92 -10.36
C TRP A 198 12.11 3.98 -11.55
N PHE A 199 12.92 2.93 -11.59
CA PHE A 199 12.78 1.82 -12.51
C PHE A 199 12.26 0.61 -11.76
N ASP A 200 11.07 0.16 -12.12
CA ASP A 200 10.38 -0.98 -11.53
C ASP A 200 10.43 -2.17 -12.48
N PHE A 201 10.81 -3.33 -11.96
CA PHE A 201 10.96 -4.58 -12.70
C PHE A 201 10.15 -5.65 -12.00
N GLU A 202 9.20 -6.22 -12.73
CA GLU A 202 8.39 -7.34 -12.26
C GLU A 202 8.38 -8.44 -13.32
N ILE A 203 8.17 -9.68 -12.86
CA ILE A 203 7.88 -10.82 -13.72
C ILE A 203 6.45 -11.27 -13.45
N GLU A 204 5.67 -11.45 -14.51
CA GLU A 204 4.32 -12.01 -14.44
C GLU A 204 4.28 -13.29 -15.27
N CYS A 205 3.59 -14.30 -14.75
CA CYS A 205 3.32 -15.56 -15.42
C CYS A 205 1.83 -15.83 -15.45
N ALA A 206 1.36 -16.44 -16.53
CA ALA A 206 -0.01 -16.90 -16.66
C ALA A 206 -0.04 -18.28 -17.34
N SER A 207 -0.85 -19.16 -16.77
CA SER A 207 -1.00 -20.54 -17.23
C SER A 207 -2.46 -20.90 -17.53
N SER A 208 -2.66 -21.70 -18.56
CA SER A 208 -3.88 -22.43 -18.94
C SER A 208 -3.50 -23.88 -19.28
N GLU A 209 -4.49 -24.76 -19.51
CA GLU A 209 -4.25 -26.19 -19.73
C GLU A 209 -3.16 -26.53 -20.77
N ASN A 210 -2.97 -25.66 -21.77
CA ASN A 210 -2.03 -25.92 -22.88
C ASN A 210 -0.94 -24.84 -23.05
N ILE A 211 -0.98 -23.75 -22.26
CA ILE A 211 -0.09 -22.60 -22.44
C ILE A 211 0.36 -22.12 -21.06
N SER A 212 1.67 -22.09 -20.83
CA SER A 212 2.30 -21.52 -19.64
C SER A 212 3.38 -20.56 -20.09
N LEU A 213 3.17 -19.27 -19.86
CA LEU A 213 4.05 -18.20 -20.31
C LEU A 213 4.33 -17.20 -19.19
N CYS A 214 5.55 -16.69 -19.17
CA CYS A 214 5.97 -15.55 -18.35
C CYS A 214 6.47 -14.40 -19.23
N TRP A 215 6.43 -13.18 -18.72
CA TRP A 215 7.00 -11.98 -19.33
C TRP A 215 7.42 -10.99 -18.24
N PHE A 216 8.33 -10.08 -18.59
CA PHE A 216 8.73 -8.99 -17.71
C PHE A 216 7.93 -7.73 -17.98
N ILE A 217 7.66 -7.01 -16.91
CA ILE A 217 7.09 -5.67 -16.89
C ILE A 217 8.21 -4.74 -16.43
N ILE A 218 8.48 -3.70 -17.22
CA ILE A 218 9.51 -2.71 -16.93
C ILE A 218 8.85 -1.33 -16.94
N GLY A 219 8.80 -0.70 -15.78
CA GLY A 219 8.23 0.62 -15.58
C GLY A 219 9.30 1.67 -15.34
N GLU A 220 9.16 2.84 -15.97
CA GLU A 220 9.93 4.05 -15.65
C GLU A 220 8.97 5.09 -15.09
N VAL A 221 9.19 5.53 -13.85
CA VAL A 221 8.34 6.48 -13.14
C VAL A 221 9.16 7.68 -12.70
N ASP A 222 8.64 8.89 -12.90
CA ASP A 222 9.28 10.10 -12.41
C ASP A 222 9.42 10.08 -10.88
N GLU A 223 10.63 10.22 -10.36
CA GLU A 223 10.89 10.15 -8.91
C GLU A 223 10.23 11.32 -8.16
N LYS A 224 10.04 12.47 -8.81
CA LYS A 224 9.44 13.65 -8.16
C LYS A 224 7.92 13.57 -8.14
N THR A 225 7.31 13.26 -9.26
CA THR A 225 5.86 13.39 -9.45
C THR A 225 5.09 12.07 -9.32
N GLY A 226 5.81 10.93 -9.34
CA GLY A 226 5.20 9.60 -9.39
C GLY A 226 4.45 9.32 -10.69
N MET A 227 4.69 10.10 -11.75
CA MET A 227 4.06 9.88 -13.05
C MET A 227 4.80 8.81 -13.83
N LEU A 228 4.05 7.87 -14.40
CA LEU A 228 4.58 6.89 -15.35
C LEU A 228 5.11 7.63 -16.58
N LYS A 229 6.39 7.42 -16.91
CA LYS A 229 7.03 7.91 -18.15
C LYS A 229 6.98 6.84 -19.23
N ARG A 230 7.22 5.58 -18.85
CA ARG A 230 7.28 4.46 -19.77
C ARG A 230 6.80 3.18 -19.13
N LEU A 231 6.13 2.35 -19.92
CA LEU A 231 5.80 0.97 -19.59
C LEU A 231 6.20 0.07 -20.75
N GLU A 232 7.10 -0.84 -20.49
CA GLU A 232 7.59 -1.82 -21.45
C GLU A 232 7.20 -3.21 -20.98
N VAL A 233 6.75 -4.06 -21.91
CA VAL A 233 6.46 -5.46 -21.64
C VAL A 233 7.23 -6.31 -22.62
N THR A 234 7.96 -7.30 -22.13
CA THR A 234 8.80 -8.14 -22.98
C THR A 234 8.00 -9.14 -23.79
N LYS A 235 8.65 -9.75 -24.78
CA LYS A 235 8.12 -10.98 -25.38
C LYS A 235 7.96 -12.06 -24.32
N PRO A 236 6.92 -12.92 -24.44
CA PRO A 236 6.71 -14.01 -23.53
C PRO A 236 7.77 -15.10 -23.71
N PHE A 237 8.09 -15.82 -22.65
CA PHE A 237 8.92 -17.02 -22.66
C PHE A 237 8.26 -18.12 -21.84
N LYS A 238 8.75 -19.36 -21.96
CA LYS A 238 8.18 -20.50 -21.23
C LYS A 238 8.45 -20.38 -19.73
N GLY A 239 7.39 -20.45 -18.94
CA GLY A 239 7.39 -20.49 -17.48
C GLY A 239 5.94 -20.47 -16.97
N GLY A 240 5.72 -20.70 -15.68
CA GLY A 240 4.38 -20.91 -15.13
C GLY A 240 4.28 -20.64 -13.64
N CYS A 241 3.13 -21.02 -13.08
CA CYS A 241 2.79 -20.84 -11.66
C CYS A 241 2.74 -22.16 -10.90
N GLU A 242 3.45 -23.18 -11.39
CA GLU A 242 3.64 -24.43 -10.68
C GLU A 242 4.89 -24.34 -9.79
N GLU A 243 4.96 -25.09 -8.69
CA GLU A 243 6.05 -24.99 -7.69
C GLU A 243 7.45 -25.17 -8.31
N GLU A 244 7.58 -26.05 -9.30
CA GLU A 244 8.82 -26.23 -10.07
C GLU A 244 9.19 -24.99 -10.92
N ASP A 245 8.18 -24.26 -11.42
CA ASP A 245 8.36 -23.03 -12.18
C ASP A 245 8.61 -21.80 -11.27
N GLU A 246 8.15 -21.82 -10.01
CA GLU A 246 8.46 -20.77 -9.03
C GLU A 246 9.95 -20.75 -8.68
N LEU A 247 10.56 -21.90 -8.40
CA LEU A 247 12.01 -22.00 -8.17
C LEU A 247 12.81 -21.55 -9.40
N ARG A 248 12.35 -21.94 -10.60
CA ARG A 248 12.95 -21.48 -11.85
C ARG A 248 12.82 -19.97 -12.04
N THR A 249 11.71 -19.38 -11.59
CA THR A 249 11.48 -17.94 -11.63
C THR A 249 12.45 -17.20 -10.72
N LEU A 250 12.72 -17.72 -9.53
CA LEU A 250 13.75 -17.18 -8.63
C LEU A 250 15.16 -17.23 -9.26
N ASP A 251 15.53 -18.37 -9.86
CA ASP A 251 16.79 -18.51 -10.61
C ASP A 251 16.92 -17.49 -11.75
N ILE A 252 15.81 -17.18 -12.41
CA ILE A 252 15.76 -16.17 -13.48
C ILE A 252 15.98 -14.78 -12.87
N ILE A 253 15.31 -14.45 -11.76
CA ILE A 253 15.44 -13.16 -11.06
C ILE A 253 16.90 -12.92 -10.68
N GLU A 254 17.58 -13.90 -10.06
CA GLU A 254 18.99 -13.77 -9.68
C GLU A 254 19.91 -13.55 -10.89
N LYS A 255 19.60 -14.15 -12.04
CA LYS A 255 20.38 -13.99 -13.28
C LYS A 255 20.20 -12.62 -13.92
N VAL A 256 18.99 -12.06 -13.88
CA VAL A 256 18.69 -10.78 -14.54
C VAL A 256 18.95 -9.58 -13.64
N ALA A 257 18.88 -9.76 -12.32
CA ALA A 257 19.11 -8.72 -11.31
C ALA A 257 20.15 -9.17 -10.27
N PRO A 258 21.42 -9.36 -10.68
CA PRO A 258 22.47 -9.67 -9.73
C PRO A 258 22.69 -8.49 -8.77
N PHE A 259 23.28 -8.78 -7.61
CA PHE A 259 23.55 -7.78 -6.58
C PHE A 259 24.35 -6.59 -7.15
N ASN A 260 23.90 -5.35 -6.86
CA ASN A 260 24.45 -4.07 -7.35
C ASN A 260 24.30 -3.77 -8.85
N ALA A 261 23.48 -4.52 -9.60
CA ALA A 261 23.17 -4.14 -10.97
C ALA A 261 22.41 -2.81 -11.05
N THR A 262 22.75 -2.00 -12.04
CA THR A 262 22.01 -0.78 -12.41
C THR A 262 20.70 -1.12 -13.13
N ALA A 263 19.75 -0.18 -13.20
CA ALA A 263 18.49 -0.43 -13.89
C ALA A 263 18.72 -0.72 -15.38
N GLN A 264 19.72 -0.08 -16.00
CA GLN A 264 20.07 -0.36 -17.40
C GLN A 264 20.65 -1.76 -17.61
N GLU A 265 21.51 -2.24 -16.70
CA GLU A 265 22.06 -3.60 -16.78
C GLU A 265 20.98 -4.66 -16.59
N ILE A 266 20.06 -4.45 -15.65
CA ILE A 266 18.90 -5.34 -15.45
C ILE A 266 18.03 -5.36 -16.69
N LYS A 267 17.66 -4.19 -17.21
CA LYS A 267 16.88 -4.05 -18.44
C LYS A 267 17.53 -4.78 -19.61
N GLN A 268 18.82 -4.56 -19.84
CA GLN A 268 19.53 -5.20 -20.95
C GLN A 268 19.57 -6.72 -20.79
N SER A 269 19.77 -7.23 -19.58
CA SER A 269 19.75 -8.67 -19.28
C SER A 269 18.38 -9.28 -19.56
N ILE A 270 17.30 -8.62 -19.14
CA ILE A 270 15.92 -9.01 -19.44
C ILE A 270 15.67 -9.05 -20.95
N LEU A 271 16.07 -8.00 -21.68
CA LEU A 271 15.85 -7.91 -23.13
C LEU A 271 16.63 -8.98 -23.90
N ASN A 272 17.86 -9.27 -23.49
CA ASN A 272 18.69 -10.33 -24.07
C ASN A 272 18.04 -11.71 -23.87
N MET A 273 17.51 -11.97 -22.67
CA MET A 273 16.86 -13.24 -22.33
C MET A 273 15.54 -13.44 -23.07
N THR A 274 14.73 -12.38 -23.18
CA THR A 274 13.36 -12.46 -23.73
C THR A 274 13.32 -12.26 -25.25
N GLY A 275 14.42 -11.84 -25.87
CA GLY A 275 14.46 -11.55 -27.32
C GLY A 275 13.74 -10.24 -27.68
N GLY A 276 13.66 -9.31 -26.72
CA GLY A 276 13.16 -7.95 -26.90
C GLY A 276 11.74 -7.68 -26.39
N LEU A 277 11.19 -6.54 -26.79
CA LEU A 277 9.90 -6.03 -26.34
C LEU A 277 8.72 -6.57 -27.17
N MET A 278 7.59 -6.79 -26.50
CA MET A 278 6.27 -6.96 -27.11
C MET A 278 5.53 -5.63 -27.16
N PHE A 279 5.59 -4.85 -26.07
CA PHE A 279 4.99 -3.53 -25.95
C PHE A 279 5.99 -2.50 -25.45
N ASN A 280 5.84 -1.27 -25.93
CA ASN A 280 6.54 -0.09 -25.43
C ASN A 280 5.57 1.10 -25.49
N LEU A 281 5.09 1.52 -24.33
CA LEU A 281 4.18 2.65 -24.18
C LEU A 281 4.93 3.80 -23.52
N THR A 282 4.87 4.96 -24.16
CA THR A 282 5.39 6.21 -23.62
C THR A 282 4.22 7.10 -23.21
N PHE A 283 4.38 7.77 -22.09
CA PHE A 283 3.36 8.64 -21.53
C PHE A 283 3.87 10.08 -21.56
N PRO A 284 3.02 11.06 -21.92
CA PRO A 284 3.43 12.44 -21.94
C PRO A 284 3.85 12.88 -20.53
N SER A 285 5.02 13.51 -20.44
CA SER A 285 5.39 14.30 -19.26
C SER A 285 4.56 15.59 -19.26
N PRO A 286 4.11 16.09 -18.10
CA PRO A 286 3.30 17.29 -17.99
C PRO A 286 4.03 18.55 -18.47
#